data_AF-A0A2M8Q1L3-F1
#
_entry.id   AF-A0A2M8Q1L3-F1
#
_cell.length_a   1.000
_cell.length_b   1.000
_cell.length_c   1.000
_cell.angle_alpha   90.00
_cell.angle_beta   90.00
_cell.angle_gamma   90.00
#
_symmetry.space_group_name_H-M   'P 1'
#
loop_
_entity.id
_entity.type
_entity.pdbx_description
1 polymer ?
#
loop_
_entity_poly.entity_id
_entity_poly.type
_entity_poly.pdbx_seq_one_letter_code
_entity_poly.pdbx_strand_id
1 'polypeptide(L)'
;ASSGDYTLTVGAKSIDIKPLLDKAAERFAETLANNIGSGVFQGFREYAGIILVGGGSTLVAPYFKRFYGEKVVDLSDQPNTCQLHPADLNAVGGLRLMLLQSQSANT
;
A
#
# COMPACT_ATOMS: atom_id res chain seq x y z
N ALA A 1 -6.65 -21.80 4.35
CA ALA A 1 -6.95 -21.50 2.93
C ALA A 1 -5.69 -21.80 2.13
N SER A 2 -5.76 -22.68 1.14
CA SER A 2 -4.62 -23.11 0.33
C SER A 2 -4.00 -21.92 -0.41
N SER A 3 -2.68 -21.74 -0.28
CA SER A 3 -1.83 -20.71 -0.88
C SER A 3 -1.66 -20.86 -2.41
N GLY A 4 -2.77 -21.03 -3.14
CA GLY A 4 -2.77 -21.30 -4.58
C GLY A 4 -1.92 -20.31 -5.38
N ASP A 5 -1.96 -19.03 -5.03
CA ASP A 5 -1.23 -17.95 -5.72
C ASP A 5 0.27 -17.91 -5.41
N TYR A 6 0.73 -18.62 -4.37
CA TYR A 6 2.12 -18.61 -3.90
C TYR A 6 2.82 -19.96 -4.08
N THR A 7 2.24 -20.86 -4.88
CA THR A 7 2.89 -22.13 -5.20
C THR A 7 3.79 -21.95 -6.41
N LEU A 8 5.10 -21.92 -6.20
CA LEU A 8 6.07 -21.92 -7.29
C LEU A 8 6.27 -23.36 -7.76
N THR A 9 5.91 -23.63 -9.02
CA THR A 9 6.13 -24.94 -9.65
C THR A 9 7.24 -24.85 -10.70
N VAL A 10 8.26 -25.68 -10.58
CA VAL A 10 9.37 -25.80 -11.52
C VAL A 10 9.62 -27.26 -11.82
N GLY A 11 9.34 -27.68 -13.05
CA GLY A 11 9.35 -29.09 -13.44
C GLY A 11 8.34 -29.90 -12.62
N ALA A 12 8.78 -31.02 -12.04
CA ALA A 12 7.96 -31.89 -11.19
C ALA A 12 7.98 -31.50 -9.69
N LYS A 13 8.49 -30.30 -9.35
CA LYS A 13 8.56 -29.82 -7.95
C LYS A 13 7.66 -28.62 -7.75
N SER A 14 6.98 -28.59 -6.60
CA SER A 14 6.17 -27.45 -6.15
C SER A 14 6.58 -27.06 -4.74
N ILE A 15 6.68 -25.76 -4.48
CA ILE A 15 7.02 -25.21 -3.17
C ILE A 15 6.12 -24.01 -2.85
N ASP A 16 5.67 -23.91 -1.60
CA ASP A 16 5.00 -22.71 -1.10
C ASP A 16 6.04 -21.63 -0.79
N ILE A 17 6.03 -20.54 -1.56
CA ILE A 17 6.95 -19.41 -1.37
C ILE A 17 6.38 -18.31 -0.48
N LYS A 18 5.15 -18.44 0.02
CA LYS A 18 4.51 -17.41 0.84
C LYS A 18 5.36 -17.01 2.07
N PRO A 19 5.94 -17.94 2.85
CA PRO A 19 6.75 -17.55 4.01
C PRO A 19 7.99 -16.73 3.64
N LEU A 20 8.59 -16.99 2.46
CA LEU A 20 9.73 -16.23 1.96
C LEU A 20 9.29 -14.83 1.51
N LEU A 21 8.16 -14.74 0.81
CA LEU A 21 7.60 -13.48 0.37
C LEU A 21 7.19 -12.60 1.55
N ASP A 22 6.51 -13.16 2.54
CA ASP A 22 6.10 -12.45 3.76
C ASP A 22 7.33 -11.87 4.48
N LYS A 23 8.37 -12.67 4.67
CA LYS A 23 9.63 -12.23 5.28
C LYS A 23 10.34 -11.13 4.47
N ALA A 24 10.32 -11.23 3.14
CA ALA A 24 10.89 -10.21 2.28
C ALA A 24 10.09 -8.89 2.36
N ALA A 25 8.75 -8.99 2.39
CA ALA A 25 7.86 -7.86 2.53
C ALA A 25 8.02 -7.15 3.88
N GLU A 26 8.18 -7.90 4.98
CA GLU A 26 8.45 -7.34 6.30
C GLU A 26 9.77 -6.56 6.33
N ARG A 27 10.86 -7.14 5.81
CA ARG A 27 12.17 -6.46 5.70
C ARG A 27 12.10 -5.20 4.85
N PHE A 28 11.34 -5.26 3.76
CA PHE A 28 11.13 -4.09 2.91
C PHE A 28 10.35 -3.00 3.67
N ALA A 29 9.30 -3.37 4.40
CA ALA A 29 8.55 -2.44 5.25
C ALA A 29 9.42 -1.82 6.35
N GLU A 30 10.28 -2.60 7.01
CA GLU A 30 11.25 -2.11 8.01
C GLU A 30 12.22 -1.10 7.40
N THR A 31 12.72 -1.38 6.19
CA THR A 31 13.62 -0.48 5.46
C THR A 31 12.93 0.85 5.16
N LEU A 32 11.67 0.83 4.71
CA LEU A 32 10.87 2.04 4.49
C LEU A 32 10.58 2.78 5.79
N ALA A 33 10.18 2.07 6.85
CA ALA A 33 9.88 2.66 8.15
C ALA A 33 11.12 3.37 8.74
N ASN A 34 12.30 2.75 8.63
CA ASN A 34 13.55 3.33 9.14
C ASN A 34 14.04 4.51 8.29
N ASN A 35 14.09 4.35 6.98
CA ASN A 35 14.70 5.35 6.11
C ASN A 35 13.76 6.53 5.83
N ILE A 36 12.47 6.25 5.61
CA ILE A 36 11.47 7.27 5.26
C ILE A 36 10.72 7.70 6.50
N GLY A 37 10.11 6.76 7.22
CA GLY A 37 9.28 7.07 8.39
C GLY A 37 10.07 7.80 9.47
N SER A 38 11.13 7.18 9.97
CA SER A 38 12.01 7.77 10.99
C SER A 38 12.98 8.78 10.41
N GLY A 39 13.66 8.44 9.30
CA GLY A 39 14.74 9.26 8.74
C GLY A 39 14.29 10.58 8.11
N VAL A 40 13.12 10.61 7.44
CA VAL A 40 12.61 11.83 6.77
C VAL A 40 11.47 12.46 7.58
N PHE A 41 10.55 11.64 8.10
CA PHE A 41 9.31 12.12 8.71
C PHE A 41 9.29 12.03 10.24
N GLN A 42 10.43 11.81 10.89
CA GLN A 42 10.59 11.78 12.36
C GLN A 42 9.62 10.81 13.08
N GLY A 43 9.31 9.68 12.43
CA GLY A 43 8.38 8.67 12.91
C GLY A 43 6.91 9.08 12.76
N PHE A 44 6.62 10.02 11.87
CA PHE A 44 5.28 10.56 11.62
C PHE A 44 4.60 11.19 12.85
N ARG A 45 5.35 11.64 13.87
CA ARG A 45 4.79 12.15 15.14
C ARG A 45 3.77 13.26 14.96
N GLU A 46 4.11 14.26 14.16
CA GLU A 46 3.27 15.44 13.89
C GLU A 46 2.24 15.25 12.76
N TYR A 47 2.20 14.07 12.15
CA TYR A 47 1.27 13.77 11.06
C TYR A 47 0.00 13.15 11.62
N ALA A 48 -1.14 13.67 11.16
CA ALA A 48 -2.47 13.17 11.50
C ALA A 48 -2.75 11.77 10.93
N GLY A 49 -2.09 11.42 9.82
CA GLY A 49 -2.26 10.12 9.19
C GLY A 49 -1.22 9.84 8.10
N ILE A 50 -1.18 8.58 7.69
CA ILE A 50 -0.29 8.00 6.69
C ILE A 50 -1.17 7.31 5.66
N ILE A 51 -1.07 7.76 4.41
CA ILE A 51 -1.77 7.15 3.28
C ILE A 51 -0.73 6.37 2.47
N LEU A 52 -0.94 5.06 2.35
CA LEU A 52 -0.07 4.19 1.55
C LEU A 52 -0.67 4.01 0.17
N VAL A 53 0.05 4.42 -0.88
CA VAL A 53 -0.38 4.32 -2.28
C VAL A 53 0.68 3.59 -3.12
N GLY A 54 0.30 3.18 -4.34
CA GLY A 54 1.18 2.47 -5.27
C GLY A 54 1.17 0.95 -5.06
N GLY A 55 1.63 0.18 -6.05
CA GLY A 55 1.56 -1.29 -6.02
C GLY A 55 2.28 -1.93 -4.82
N GLY A 56 3.43 -1.37 -4.42
CA GLY A 56 4.19 -1.86 -3.26
C GLY A 56 3.47 -1.70 -1.92
N SER A 57 2.47 -0.82 -1.82
CA SER A 57 1.70 -0.64 -0.59
C SER A 57 0.98 -1.92 -0.16
N THR A 58 0.55 -2.75 -1.12
CA THR A 58 -0.11 -4.04 -0.85
C THR A 58 0.76 -5.01 -0.06
N LEU A 59 2.08 -4.92 -0.23
CA LEU A 59 3.05 -5.77 0.46
C LEU A 59 3.39 -5.24 1.86
N VAL A 60 3.38 -3.91 2.05
CA VAL A 60 3.89 -3.28 3.27
C VAL A 60 2.80 -2.79 4.23
N ALA A 61 1.56 -2.61 3.75
CA ALA A 61 0.46 -2.05 4.55
C ALA A 61 0.19 -2.80 5.86
N PRO A 62 0.17 -4.16 5.92
CA PRO A 62 -0.03 -4.86 7.19
C PRO A 62 1.05 -4.55 8.22
N TYR A 63 2.31 -4.43 7.78
CA TYR A 63 3.44 -4.12 8.66
C TYR A 63 3.43 -2.65 9.09
N PHE A 64 3.10 -1.73 8.19
CA PHE A 64 2.94 -0.32 8.54
C PHE A 64 1.81 -0.12 9.55
N LYS A 65 0.68 -0.82 9.39
CA LYS A 65 -0.42 -0.80 10.38
C LYS A 65 0.04 -1.34 11.74
N ARG A 66 0.91 -2.36 11.76
CA ARG A 66 1.56 -2.84 12.99
C ARG A 66 2.53 -1.81 13.61
N PHE A 67 3.27 -1.06 12.79
CA PHE A 67 4.29 -0.11 13.27
C PHE A 67 3.71 1.22 13.75
N TYR A 68 2.69 1.74 13.05
CA TYR A 68 2.16 3.08 13.24
C TYR A 68 0.68 3.12 13.67
N GLY A 69 0.04 1.95 13.79
CA GLY A 69 -1.31 1.80 14.31
C GLY A 69 -2.36 2.58 13.51
N GLU A 70 -3.25 3.24 14.23
CA GLU A 70 -4.37 4.03 13.70
C GLU A 70 -3.95 5.21 12.82
N LYS A 71 -2.66 5.59 12.80
CA LYS A 71 -2.17 6.59 11.86
C LYS A 71 -2.23 6.10 10.41
N VAL A 72 -2.18 4.80 10.16
CA VAL A 72 -2.27 4.25 8.81
C VAL A 72 -3.73 4.24 8.38
N VAL A 73 -4.08 5.09 7.41
CA VAL A 73 -5.44 5.21 6.91
C VAL A 73 -5.83 3.94 6.18
N ASP A 74 -6.95 3.33 6.60
CA ASP A 74 -7.55 2.23 5.87
C ASP A 74 -8.37 2.76 4.69
N LEU A 75 -7.85 2.53 3.49
CA LEU A 75 -8.48 2.99 2.25
C LEU A 75 -9.79 2.28 1.95
N SER A 76 -10.01 1.10 2.55
CA SER A 76 -11.25 0.33 2.40
C SER A 76 -12.41 0.94 3.17
N ASP A 77 -12.14 1.72 4.21
CA ASP A 77 -13.17 2.42 5.01
C ASP A 77 -13.60 3.76 4.40
N GLN A 78 -12.93 4.21 3.34
CA GLN A 78 -13.18 5.51 2.72
C GLN A 78 -14.10 5.37 1.49
N PRO A 79 -15.27 6.04 1.46
CA PRO A 79 -16.25 5.90 0.38
C PRO A 79 -15.67 6.16 -1.02
N ASN A 80 -14.67 7.04 -1.12
CA ASN A 80 -14.09 7.48 -2.38
C ASN A 80 -12.93 6.60 -2.87
N THR A 81 -12.43 5.67 -2.05
CA THR A 81 -11.28 4.81 -2.37
C THR A 81 -11.50 3.34 -2.08
N CYS A 82 -12.61 2.95 -1.45
CA CYS A 82 -12.85 1.58 -0.99
C CYS A 82 -12.90 0.52 -2.11
N GLN A 83 -13.17 0.94 -3.34
CA GLN A 83 -13.20 0.06 -4.52
C GLN A 83 -11.93 0.17 -5.37
N LEU A 84 -10.95 0.97 -4.95
CA LEU A 84 -9.75 1.24 -5.73
C LEU A 84 -8.59 0.40 -5.22
N HIS A 85 -7.89 -0.27 -6.13
CA HIS A 85 -6.62 -0.87 -5.80
C HIS A 85 -5.60 0.23 -5.49
N PRO A 86 -4.73 0.10 -4.47
CA PRO A 86 -3.78 1.14 -4.10
C PRO A 86 -2.84 1.59 -5.24
N ALA A 87 -2.56 0.71 -6.20
CA ALA A 87 -1.78 1.04 -7.39
C ALA A 87 -2.46 2.07 -8.31
N ASP A 88 -3.79 2.12 -8.30
CA ASP A 88 -4.58 2.94 -9.22
C ASP A 88 -4.88 4.33 -8.65
N LEU A 89 -4.62 4.56 -7.35
CA LEU A 89 -4.99 5.78 -6.65
C LEU A 89 -4.40 7.04 -7.29
N ASN A 90 -3.16 6.98 -7.77
CA ASN A 90 -2.54 8.11 -8.45
C ASN A 90 -3.22 8.43 -9.78
N ALA A 91 -3.53 7.41 -10.58
CA ALA A 91 -4.19 7.58 -11.87
C ALA A 91 -5.63 8.08 -11.70
N VAL A 92 -6.39 7.48 -10.77
CA VAL A 92 -7.77 7.89 -10.48
C VAL A 92 -7.82 9.29 -9.87
N GLY A 93 -6.88 9.63 -8.98
CA GLY A 93 -6.75 10.99 -8.44
C GLY A 93 -6.51 12.02 -9.55
N GLY A 94 -5.59 11.73 -10.47
CA GLY A 94 -5.32 12.57 -11.63
C GLY A 94 -6.54 12.74 -12.55
N LEU A 95 -7.24 11.64 -12.87
CA LEU A 95 -8.47 11.67 -13.67
C LEU A 95 -9.55 12.53 -13.01
N ARG A 96 -9.78 12.35 -11.71
CA ARG A 96 -10.78 13.14 -10.95
C ARG A 96 -10.44 14.62 -10.95
N LEU A 97 -9.16 14.97 -10.81
CA LEU A 97 -8.71 16.36 -10.89
C LEU A 97 -8.94 16.96 -12.28
N MET A 98 -8.63 16.23 -13.35
CA MET A 98 -8.86 16.68 -14.72
C MET A 98 -10.35 16.90 -15.01
N LEU A 99 -11.22 15.99 -14.55
CA LEU A 99 -12.67 16.14 -14.70
C LEU A 99 -13.17 17.39 -13.98
N LEU A 100 -12.73 17.63 -12.74
CA LEU A 100 -13.09 18.83 -11.98
C LEU A 100 -12.69 20.11 -12.73
N GLN A 101 -11.46 20.17 -13.24
CA GLN A 101 -10.97 21.32 -14.00
C GLN A 101 -11.78 21.54 -15.29
N SER A 102 -12.14 20.47 -16.00
CA SER A 102 -12.95 20.56 -17.22
C SER A 102 -14.38 21.06 -16.95
N GLN A 103 -14.92 20.76 -15.77
CA GLN A 103 -16.23 21.25 -15.34
C GLN A 103 -16.17 22.73 -14.97
N SER A 104 -15.13 23.15 -14.22
CA SER A 104 -14.94 24.56 -13.85
C SER A 104 -14.64 25.48 -15.04
N ALA A 105 -14.08 24.96 -16.13
CA ALA A 105 -13.85 25.72 -17.36
C ALA A 105 -15.13 25.95 -18.20
N ASN A 106 -16.19 25.17 -17.93
CA ASN A 106 -17.46 25.21 -18.66
C ASN A 106 -18.61 25.91 -17.89
N THR A 107 -18.31 26.46 -16.71
CA THR A 107 -19.20 27.25 -15.86
C THR A 107 -18.70 28.68 -15.75
#